data_AF-A0A2E8R847-F1
#
_entry.id   AF-A0A2E8R847-F1
#
_cell.length_a   1.000
_cell.length_b   1.000
_cell.length_c   1.000
_cell.angle_alpha   90.00
_cell.angle_beta   90.00
_cell.angle_gamma   90.00
#
_symmetry.space_group_name_H-M   'P 1'
#
loop_
_entity.id
_entity.type
_entity.pdbx_description
1 polymer ?
#
loop_
_entity_poly.entity_id
_entity_poly.type
_entity_poly.pdbx_seq_one_letter_code
_entity_poly.pdbx_strand_id
1 'polypeptide(L)'
;MLNNSSAKWTFITNHGLVLSYIFHNSTSTAREIANYIGVTERTTHKIISDLEDAGYIVRQKTGRRNYYIVDPQLPLRHHTKTDIMVEDLLESLTKESN
;
A
#
# COMPACT_ATOMS: atom_id res chain seq x y z
N MET A 1 -30.41 4.14 -9.87
CA MET A 1 -29.14 3.43 -9.59
C MET A 1 -28.01 4.42 -9.81
N LEU A 2 -27.32 4.84 -8.73
CA LEU A 2 -26.29 5.88 -8.83
C LEU A 2 -25.00 5.26 -9.37
N ASN A 3 -24.76 5.46 -10.66
CA ASN A 3 -23.50 5.17 -11.31
C ASN A 3 -22.54 6.34 -11.04
N ASN A 4 -21.89 6.35 -9.88
CA ASN A 4 -20.88 7.36 -9.58
C ASN A 4 -19.50 6.89 -10.08
N SER A 5 -19.36 6.80 -11.39
CA SER A 5 -18.11 6.45 -12.08
C SER A 5 -17.43 7.69 -12.65
N SER A 6 -17.32 8.75 -11.83
CA SER A 6 -16.20 9.68 -12.01
C SER A 6 -15.05 9.07 -11.22
N ALA A 7 -13.97 8.67 -11.90
CA ALA A 7 -12.72 8.36 -11.22
C ALA A 7 -12.29 9.65 -10.52
N LYS A 8 -12.66 9.79 -9.24
CA LYS A 8 -12.29 10.93 -8.41
C LYS A 8 -10.77 10.90 -8.35
N TRP A 9 -10.11 11.92 -8.90
CA TRP A 9 -8.67 12.01 -8.88
C TRP A 9 -8.20 11.89 -7.42
N THR A 10 -7.33 10.93 -7.13
CA THR A 10 -6.63 10.82 -5.85
C THR A 10 -5.17 11.28 -6.01
N PHE A 11 -4.65 11.99 -5.01
CA PHE A 11 -3.24 12.41 -5.02
C PHE A 11 -2.27 11.23 -4.87
N ILE A 12 -2.71 10.20 -4.13
CA ILE A 12 -1.92 9.01 -3.82
C ILE A 12 -2.41 7.87 -4.69
N THR A 13 -1.48 7.11 -5.26
CA THR A 13 -1.78 5.91 -6.03
C THR A 13 -2.25 4.78 -5.12
N ASN A 14 -2.99 3.81 -5.67
CA ASN A 14 -3.39 2.63 -4.90
C ASN A 14 -2.18 1.86 -4.35
N HIS A 15 -1.03 1.84 -5.05
CA HIS A 15 0.21 1.25 -4.53
C HIS A 15 0.68 1.94 -3.25
N GLY A 16 0.71 3.27 -3.22
CA GLY A 16 1.09 4.03 -2.03
C GLY A 16 0.13 3.79 -0.86
N LEU A 17 -1.18 3.76 -1.13
CA LEU A 17 -2.19 3.51 -0.11
C LEU A 17 -2.12 2.07 0.45
N VAL A 18 -1.92 1.06 -0.42
CA VAL A 18 -1.75 -0.34 0.01
C VAL A 18 -0.48 -0.51 0.83
N LEU A 19 0.64 0.07 0.38
CA LEU A 19 1.91 0.00 1.10
C LEU A 19 1.79 0.63 2.50
N SER A 20 1.15 1.79 2.61
CA SER A 20 0.86 2.45 3.89
C SER A 20 -0.01 1.59 4.78
N TYR A 21 -1.10 1.03 4.25
CA TYR A 21 -1.97 0.18 5.04
C TYR A 21 -1.24 -1.07 5.58
N ILE A 22 -0.43 -1.72 4.74
CA ILE A 22 0.36 -2.90 5.12
C ILE A 22 1.39 -2.56 6.21
N PHE A 23 2.03 -1.39 6.13
CA PHE A 23 2.98 -0.92 7.14
C PHE A 23 2.38 -0.88 8.54
N HIS A 24 1.12 -0.44 8.67
CA HIS A 24 0.41 -0.42 9.95
C HIS A 24 -0.29 -1.75 10.30
N ASN A 25 -0.62 -2.57 9.30
CA ASN A 25 -1.44 -3.76 9.45
C ASN A 25 -0.80 -4.99 8.78
N SER A 26 0.39 -5.36 9.27
CA SER A 26 1.24 -6.41 8.68
C SER A 26 0.60 -7.81 8.57
N THR A 27 -0.49 -8.08 9.29
CA THR A 27 -1.18 -9.40 9.28
C THR A 27 -2.48 -9.42 8.47
N SER A 28 -2.82 -8.30 7.81
CA SER A 28 -4.07 -8.17 7.07
C SER A 28 -4.11 -9.05 5.83
N THR A 29 -5.29 -9.55 5.51
CA THR A 29 -5.59 -10.30 4.29
C THR A 29 -5.78 -9.35 3.11
N ALA A 30 -5.58 -9.84 1.88
CA ALA A 30 -5.83 -9.05 0.67
C ALA A 30 -7.26 -8.50 0.61
N ARG A 31 -8.23 -9.25 1.14
CA ARG A 31 -9.63 -8.81 1.28
C ARG A 31 -9.81 -7.65 2.26
N GLU A 32 -9.18 -7.69 3.43
CA GLU A 32 -9.23 -6.59 4.42
C GLU A 32 -8.61 -5.31 3.84
N ILE A 33 -7.46 -5.45 3.16
CA ILE A 33 -6.78 -4.35 2.47
C ILE A 33 -7.70 -3.77 1.37
N ALA A 34 -8.27 -4.62 0.51
CA ALA A 34 -9.15 -4.21 -0.58
C ALA A 34 -10.37 -3.41 -0.09
N ASN A 35 -11.01 -3.90 0.98
CA ASN A 35 -12.15 -3.24 1.59
C ASN A 35 -11.80 -1.88 2.19
N TYR A 36 -10.64 -1.77 2.85
CA TYR A 36 -10.19 -0.51 3.44
C TYR A 36 -9.84 0.53 2.36
N ILE A 37 -9.16 0.12 1.30
CA ILE A 37 -8.71 1.00 0.21
C ILE A 37 -9.83 1.33 -0.78
N GLY A 38 -10.89 0.52 -0.87
CA GLY A 38 -11.98 0.70 -1.83
C GLY A 38 -11.63 0.23 -3.25
N VAL A 39 -10.79 -0.82 -3.36
CA VAL A 39 -10.44 -1.46 -4.63
C VAL A 39 -10.84 -2.94 -4.61
N THR A 40 -10.75 -3.61 -5.75
CA THR A 40 -11.04 -5.06 -5.80
C THR A 40 -9.96 -5.88 -5.12
N GLU A 41 -10.30 -7.06 -4.60
CA GLU A 41 -9.33 -8.02 -4.05
C GLU A 41 -8.28 -8.43 -5.10
N ARG A 42 -8.69 -8.58 -6.37
CA ARG A 42 -7.79 -8.84 -7.50
C ARG A 42 -6.80 -7.69 -7.71
N THR A 43 -7.26 -6.44 -7.65
CA THR A 43 -6.39 -5.26 -7.75
C THR A 43 -5.37 -5.25 -6.61
N THR A 44 -5.82 -5.55 -5.39
CA THR A 44 -4.95 -5.63 -4.22
C THR A 44 -3.88 -6.72 -4.36
N HIS A 45 -4.25 -7.91 -4.83
CA HIS A 45 -3.28 -8.97 -5.09
C HIS A 45 -2.21 -8.56 -6.11
N LYS A 46 -2.61 -7.88 -7.19
CA LYS A 46 -1.67 -7.36 -8.18
C LYS A 46 -0.71 -6.34 -7.56
N ILE A 47 -1.24 -5.39 -6.78
CA ILE A 47 -0.42 -4.38 -6.11
C ILE A 47 0.58 -5.01 -5.13
N ILE A 48 0.16 -6.00 -4.35
CA ILE A 48 1.04 -6.73 -3.43
C ILE A 48 2.18 -7.39 -4.21
N SER A 49 1.88 -8.07 -5.32
CA SER A 49 2.90 -8.66 -6.19
C SER A 49 3.86 -7.60 -6.74
N ASP A 50 3.33 -6.48 -7.23
CA ASP A 50 4.16 -5.38 -7.76
C ASP A 50 5.09 -4.81 -6.68
N LEU A 51 4.63 -4.70 -5.42
CA LEU A 51 5.41 -4.23 -4.27
C LEU A 51 6.46 -5.26 -3.83
N GLU A 52 6.13 -6.56 -3.86
CA GLU A 52 7.07 -7.67 -3.60
C GLU A 52 8.19 -7.68 -4.65
N ASP A 53 7.83 -7.65 -5.93
CA ASP A 53 8.77 -7.65 -7.05
C ASP A 53 9.68 -6.41 -7.03
N ALA A 54 9.15 -5.28 -6.54
CA ALA A 54 9.90 -4.04 -6.39
C ALA A 54 10.79 -3.98 -5.15
N GLY A 55 10.67 -4.94 -4.23
CA GLY A 55 11.44 -5.04 -2.98
C GLY A 55 10.84 -4.29 -1.79
N TYR A 56 9.72 -3.59 -1.95
CA TYR A 56 9.12 -2.79 -0.88
C TYR A 56 8.51 -3.62 0.24
N ILE A 57 8.08 -4.84 -0.05
CA ILE A 57 7.55 -5.75 0.95
C ILE A 57 8.11 -7.15 0.78
N VAL A 58 8.26 -7.85 1.89
CA VAL A 58 8.51 -9.29 1.95
C VAL A 58 7.30 -9.95 2.58
N ARG A 59 6.76 -10.98 1.93
CA ARG A 59 5.65 -11.77 2.45
C ARG A 59 6.14 -13.08 3.03
N GLN A 60 5.78 -13.31 4.29
CA GLN A 60 5.98 -14.57 4.99
C GLN A 60 4.62 -15.22 5.28
N LYS A 61 4.53 -16.54 5.17
CA LYS A 61 3.32 -17.27 5.49
C LYS A 61 3.38 -17.77 6.93
N THR A 62 2.48 -17.27 7.78
CA THR A 62 2.35 -17.68 9.19
C THR A 62 1.03 -18.43 9.35
N GLY A 63 1.10 -19.76 9.17
CA GLY A 63 -0.08 -20.64 9.18
C GLY A 63 -1.04 -20.34 8.03
N ARG A 64 -2.27 -19.89 8.37
CA ARG A 64 -3.30 -19.50 7.39
C ARG A 64 -3.24 -18.02 6.98
N ARG A 65 -2.42 -17.20 7.65
CA ARG A 65 -2.30 -15.76 7.40
C ARG A 65 -0.97 -15.43 6.72
N ASN A 66 -0.95 -14.30 6.03
CA ASN A 66 0.28 -13.67 5.60
C ASN A 66 0.76 -12.72 6.68
N TYR A 67 2.08 -12.58 6.78
CA TYR A 67 2.76 -11.53 7.52
C TYR A 67 3.62 -10.77 6.51
N TYR A 68 3.37 -9.47 6.38
CA TYR A 68 4.13 -8.59 5.49
C TYR A 68 5.13 -7.78 6.30
N ILE A 69 6.36 -7.74 5.82
CA ILE A 69 7.43 -6.89 6.34
C ILE A 69 7.68 -5.83 5.27
N VAL A 70 7.50 -4.57 5.62
CA VAL A 70 7.81 -3.45 4.72
C VAL A 70 9.28 -3.09 4.89
N ASP A 71 9.96 -2.80 3.79
CA ASP A 71 11.27 -2.15 3.80
C ASP A 71 11.09 -0.64 3.56
N PRO A 72 11.08 0.19 4.64
CA PRO A 72 10.86 1.63 4.53
C PRO A 72 12.08 2.38 3.98
N GLN A 73 13.25 1.72 3.90
CA GLN A 73 14.52 2.32 3.47
C GLN A 73 14.67 2.37 1.95
N LEU A 74 13.70 1.82 1.20
CA LEU A 74 13.68 1.97 -0.24
C LEU A 74 13.16 3.37 -0.63
N PRO A 75 13.83 4.06 -1.57
CA PRO A 75 13.40 5.38 -2.02
C PRO A 75 12.08 5.28 -2.77
N LEU A 76 11.31 6.37 -2.79
CA LEU A 76 10.18 6.49 -3.69
C LEU A 76 10.66 6.34 -5.15
N ARG A 77 10.06 5.44 -5.92
CA ARG A 77 10.31 5.29 -7.36
C ARG A 77 9.83 6.52 -8.12
N HIS A 78 10.61 7.60 -8.11
CA HIS A 78 10.43 8.75 -8.98
C HIS A 78 11.79 9.26 -9.46
N HIS A 79 11.95 9.36 -10.77
CA HIS A 79 13.18 9.78 -11.47
C HIS A 79 13.70 11.19 -11.09
N THR A 80 12.93 11.98 -10.35
CA THR A 80 13.29 13.34 -9.91
C THR A 80 13.36 13.52 -8.39
N LYS A 81 13.03 12.48 -7.60
CA LYS A 81 12.98 12.54 -6.13
C LYS A 81 13.56 11.27 -5.52
N THR A 82 14.82 11.00 -5.83
CA THR A 82 15.57 9.83 -5.34
C THR A 82 15.91 9.92 -3.85
N ASP A 83 15.73 11.10 -3.24
CA ASP A 83 16.14 11.38 -1.85
C ASP A 83 15.00 11.32 -0.82
N ILE A 84 13.78 10.95 -1.22
CA ILE A 84 12.65 10.79 -0.28
C ILE A 84 12.44 9.30 -0.03
N MET A 85 12.59 8.90 1.23
CA MET A 85 12.36 7.51 1.64
C MET A 85 10.86 7.23 1.67
N VAL A 86 10.49 5.97 1.44
CA VAL A 86 9.09 5.54 1.62
C VAL A 86 8.62 5.87 3.04
N GLU A 87 9.49 5.74 4.04
CA GLU A 87 9.21 6.09 5.44
C GLU A 87 8.62 7.50 5.61
N ASP A 88 9.24 8.52 5.00
CA ASP A 88 8.80 9.92 5.12
C ASP A 88 7.37 10.12 4.61
N LEU A 89 7.04 9.44 3.50
CA LEU A 89 5.68 9.44 2.97
C LEU A 89 4.73 8.73 3.94
N LEU A 90 5.10 7.56 4.43
CA LEU A 90 4.25 6.75 5.32
C LEU A 90 3.95 7.50 6.62
N GLU A 91 4.94 8.13 7.24
CA GLU A 91 4.74 8.98 8.41
C GLU A 91 3.82 10.18 8.11
N SER A 92 4.01 10.84 6.96
CA SER A 92 3.16 11.98 6.59
C SER A 92 1.71 11.60 6.35
N LEU A 93 1.42 10.38 5.88
CA LEU A 93 0.05 9.91 5.64
C LEU A 93 -0.67 9.49 6.92
N THR A 94 0.07 9.31 8.01
CA THR A 94 -0.42 8.67 9.23
C THR A 94 -0.44 9.60 10.42
N LYS A 95 0.06 10.84 10.23
CA LYS A 95 -0.12 11.93 11.16
C LYS A 95 -1.61 12.26 11.26
N GLU A 96 -2.25 11.81 12.35
CA GLU A 96 -3.57 12.32 12.73
C GLU A 96 -3.47 13.85 12.84
N SER A 97 -4.45 14.54 12.25
CA SER A 97 -4.58 15.98 12.42
C SER A 97 -4.92 16.24 13.89
N ASN A 98 -3.95 16.71 14.67
CA ASN A 98 -4.20 17.37 15.95
C ASN A 98 -4.84 18.74 15.71
#